data_AF-A0A972NGC7-F1
#
_entry.id   AF-A0A972NGC7-F1
#
_cell.length_a   1.000
_cell.length_b   1.000
_cell.length_c   1.000
_cell.angle_alpha   90.00
_cell.angle_beta   90.00
_cell.angle_gamma   90.00
#
_symmetry.space_group_name_H-M   'P 1'
#
loop_
_entity.id
_entity.type
_entity.pdbx_description
1 polymer ?
#
loop_
_entity_poly.entity_id
_entity_poly.type
_entity_poly.pdbx_seq_one_letter_code
_entity_poly.pdbx_strand_id
1 'polypeptide(L)'
;MPCDFETLYYHVKQELLEIFKRADRPVPRVKIKELKSAEICGLVNLAKVLLYLEHLGVVTIINKEYYFQEWEVDIQPQVLDVLFEQI
;
A
#
# COMPACT_ATOMS: atom_id res chain seq x y z
N MET A 1 11.31 13.56 14.25
CA MET A 1 11.67 12.13 14.51
C MET A 1 11.89 11.47 13.17
N PRO A 2 12.89 10.58 13.02
CA PRO A 2 13.02 9.76 11.82
C PRO A 2 11.75 8.89 11.68
N CYS A 3 11.25 8.77 10.46
CA CYS A 3 10.15 7.85 10.17
C CYS A 3 10.59 6.43 10.45
N ASP A 4 9.81 5.71 11.26
CA ASP A 4 9.97 4.28 11.43
C ASP A 4 9.30 3.55 10.25
N PHE A 5 10.14 2.94 9.41
CA PHE A 5 9.70 2.23 8.22
C PHE A 5 8.88 0.98 8.56
N GLU A 6 9.19 0.28 9.65
CA GLU A 6 8.47 -0.93 10.06
C GLU A 6 7.05 -0.57 10.51
N THR A 7 6.93 0.49 11.32
CA THR A 7 5.63 1.04 11.71
C THR A 7 4.83 1.45 10.47
N LEU A 8 5.42 2.21 9.53
CA LEU A 8 4.72 2.60 8.29
C LEU A 8 4.28 1.37 7.48
N TYR A 9 5.15 0.39 7.31
CA TYR A 9 4.85 -0.85 6.59
C TYR A 9 3.65 -1.59 7.21
N TYR A 10 3.64 -1.74 8.53
CA TYR A 10 2.53 -2.37 9.25
C TYR A 10 1.20 -1.62 9.01
N HIS A 11 1.20 -0.29 9.12
CA HIS A 11 0.01 0.50 8.90
C HIS A 11 -0.50 0.43 7.45
N VAL A 12 0.39 0.51 6.46
CA VAL A 12 0.02 0.39 5.04
C VAL A 12 -0.60 -0.98 4.77
N LYS A 13 0.00 -2.05 5.28
CA LYS A 13 -0.52 -3.43 5.15
C LYS A 13 -1.94 -3.55 5.71
N GLN A 14 -2.19 -3.04 6.92
CA GLN A 14 -3.53 -3.07 7.53
C GLN A 14 -4.54 -2.24 6.73
N GLU A 15 -4.14 -1.05 6.27
CA GLU A 15 -4.98 -0.18 5.46
C GLU A 15 -5.38 -0.84 4.14
N LEU A 16 -4.42 -1.40 3.40
CA LEU A 16 -4.69 -2.09 2.13
C LEU A 16 -5.61 -3.30 2.33
N LEU A 17 -5.41 -4.07 3.41
CA LEU A 17 -6.27 -5.20 3.74
C LEU A 17 -7.71 -4.76 4.03
N GLU A 18 -7.91 -3.67 4.77
CA GLU A 18 -9.23 -3.15 5.06
C GLU A 18 -9.93 -2.60 3.81
N ILE A 19 -9.19 -1.93 2.91
CA ILE A 19 -9.71 -1.51 1.61
C ILE A 19 -10.14 -2.74 0.80
N PHE A 20 -9.31 -3.77 0.75
CA PHE A 20 -9.59 -5.00 0.01
C PHE A 20 -10.87 -5.70 0.50
N LYS A 21 -11.01 -5.89 1.82
CA LYS A 21 -12.19 -6.55 2.43
C LYS A 21 -13.51 -5.82 2.17
N ARG A 22 -13.47 -4.49 2.02
CA ARG A 22 -14.67 -3.65 1.86
C ARG A 22 -15.00 -3.36 0.40
N ALA A 23 -14.13 -3.71 -0.54
CA ALA A 23 -14.32 -3.40 -1.94
C ALA A 23 -15.33 -4.34 -2.59
N ASP A 24 -16.19 -3.78 -3.43
CA ASP A 24 -17.15 -4.55 -4.24
C ASP A 24 -16.53 -5.17 -5.49
N ARG A 25 -15.20 -5.05 -5.66
CA ARG A 25 -14.47 -5.52 -6.84
C ARG A 25 -13.29 -6.42 -6.44
N PRO A 26 -12.95 -7.43 -7.25
CA PRO A 26 -11.87 -8.38 -6.93
C PRO A 26 -10.48 -7.75 -6.81
N VAL A 27 -10.23 -6.65 -7.53
CA VAL A 27 -8.98 -5.89 -7.48
C VAL A 27 -9.35 -4.42 -7.21
N PRO A 28 -9.38 -4.01 -5.93
CA PRO A 28 -9.59 -2.62 -5.57
C PRO A 28 -8.44 -1.75 -6.05
N ARG A 29 -8.76 -0.54 -6.48
CA ARG A 29 -7.83 0.50 -6.88
C ARG A 29 -7.99 1.74 -6.01
N VAL A 30 -6.89 2.28 -5.50
CA VAL A 30 -6.88 3.49 -4.67
C VAL A 30 -5.76 4.43 -5.11
N LYS A 31 -5.97 5.75 -5.04
CA LYS A 31 -4.88 6.70 -5.29
C LYS A 31 -3.95 6.72 -4.09
N ILE A 32 -2.65 6.81 -4.30
CA ILE A 32 -1.67 6.89 -3.20
C ILE A 32 -1.94 8.06 -2.24
N LYS A 33 -2.46 9.18 -2.75
CA LYS A 33 -2.85 10.36 -1.94
C LYS A 33 -4.08 10.11 -1.05
N GLU A 34 -4.87 9.08 -1.33
CA GLU A 34 -6.06 8.72 -0.56
C GLU A 34 -5.74 7.73 0.58
N LEU A 35 -4.51 7.19 0.61
CA LEU A 35 -4.05 6.34 1.70
C LEU A 35 -3.69 7.18 2.92
N LYS A 36 -4.38 6.92 4.03
CA LYS A 36 -4.19 7.58 5.33
C LYS A 36 -2.78 7.34 5.88
N SER A 37 -2.13 6.25 5.49
CA SER A 37 -0.74 5.97 5.86
C SER A 37 0.24 7.06 5.39
N ALA A 38 -0.13 7.90 4.42
CA ALA A 38 0.66 9.06 4.02
C ALA A 38 0.83 10.09 5.15
N GLU A 39 -0.09 10.15 6.11
CA GLU A 39 -0.05 11.08 7.26
C GLU A 39 1.00 10.70 8.30
N ILE A 40 1.44 9.42 8.33
CA ILE A 40 2.39 8.90 9.33
C ILE A 40 3.81 9.40 9.04
N CYS A 41 4.25 9.24 7.79
CA CYS A 41 5.65 9.45 7.38
C CYS A 41 5.80 10.26 6.08
N GLY A 42 4.71 10.78 5.54
CA GLY A 42 4.69 11.48 4.26
C GLY A 42 4.62 10.56 3.05
N LEU A 43 4.18 11.14 1.94
CA LEU A 43 3.89 10.44 0.69
C LEU A 43 5.13 9.76 0.06
N VAL A 44 6.32 10.33 0.25
CA VAL A 44 7.58 9.76 -0.26
C VAL A 44 7.91 8.42 0.39
N ASN A 45 7.72 8.31 1.71
CA ASN A 45 7.99 7.05 2.42
C ASN A 45 6.89 6.02 2.14
N LEU A 46 5.64 6.47 1.97
CA LEU A 46 4.57 5.60 1.49
C LEU A 46 4.87 5.02 0.11
N ALA A 47 5.37 5.83 -0.82
CA ALA A 47 5.75 5.36 -2.15
C ALA A 47 6.84 4.26 -2.10
N LYS A 48 7.83 4.40 -1.19
CA LYS A 48 8.86 3.36 -0.98
C LYS A 48 8.26 2.05 -0.46
N VAL A 49 7.33 2.13 0.49
CA VAL A 49 6.63 0.95 1.02
C VAL A 49 5.80 0.28 -0.08
N LEU A 50 5.09 1.05 -0.91
CA LEU A 50 4.30 0.52 -2.01
C LEU A 50 5.17 -0.18 -3.07
N LEU A 51 6.35 0.36 -3.38
CA LEU A 51 7.32 -0.30 -4.27
C LEU A 51 7.81 -1.64 -3.68
N TYR A 52 8.04 -1.69 -2.37
CA TYR A 52 8.40 -2.93 -1.69
C TYR A 52 7.25 -3.95 -1.75
N LEU A 53 6.02 -3.52 -1.47
CA LEU A 53 4.83 -4.38 -1.56
C LEU A 53 4.54 -4.86 -2.99
N GLU A 54 4.85 -4.04 -4.00
CA GLU A 54 4.76 -4.43 -5.40
C GLU A 54 5.76 -5.52 -5.75
N HIS A 55 7.00 -5.42 -5.25
CA HIS A 55 7.99 -6.49 -5.39
C HIS A 55 7.52 -7.82 -4.77
N LEU A 56 6.74 -7.76 -3.68
CA LEU A 56 6.12 -8.92 -3.04
C LEU A 56 4.83 -9.39 -3.74
N GLY A 57 4.37 -8.70 -4.77
CA GLY A 57 3.13 -9.03 -5.49
C GLY A 57 1.84 -8.67 -4.72
N VAL A 58 1.93 -7.91 -3.62
CA VAL A 58 0.79 -7.50 -2.80
C VAL A 58 0.00 -6.38 -3.47
N VAL A 59 0.69 -5.54 -4.24
CA VAL A 59 0.07 -4.46 -5.02
C VAL A 59 0.65 -4.41 -6.42
N THR A 60 -0.06 -3.79 -7.35
CA THR A 60 0.48 -3.34 -8.65
C THR A 60 0.38 -1.83 -8.70
N ILE A 61 1.47 -1.13 -9.01
CA ILE A 61 1.46 0.33 -9.14
C ILE A 61 1.11 0.69 -10.59
N ILE A 62 0.11 1.56 -10.75
CA ILE A 62 -0.38 2.09 -12.01
C ILE A 62 0.13 3.53 -12.16
N ASN A 63 0.33 3.98 -13.41
CA ASN A 63 0.86 5.32 -13.75
C ASN A 63 2.30 5.55 -13.27
N LYS A 64 3.15 4.51 -13.25
CA LYS A 64 4.54 4.56 -12.76
C LYS A 64 5.45 5.48 -13.58
N GLU A 65 5.07 5.78 -14.81
CA GLU A 65 5.73 6.71 -15.71
C GLU A 65 5.57 8.18 -15.27
N TYR A 66 4.60 8.47 -14.39
CA TYR A 66 4.37 9.79 -13.83
C TYR A 66 4.98 9.92 -12.42
N TYR A 67 4.97 11.16 -11.90
CA TYR A 67 5.36 11.44 -10.53
C TYR A 67 4.53 10.61 -9.54
N PHE A 68 5.15 10.17 -8.45
CA PHE A 68 4.52 9.27 -7.48
C PHE A 68 3.22 9.82 -6.88
N GLN A 69 3.00 11.12 -6.89
CA GLN A 69 1.75 11.78 -6.53
C GLN A 69 0.55 11.33 -7.38
N GLU A 70 0.77 10.86 -8.60
CA GLU A 70 -0.25 10.45 -9.56
C GLU A 70 -0.42 8.93 -9.64
N TRP A 71 0.29 8.19 -8.79
CA TRP A 71 0.20 6.73 -8.76
C TRP A 71 -1.15 6.26 -8.20
N GLU A 72 -1.64 5.20 -8.82
CA GLU A 72 -2.76 4.40 -8.31
C GLU A 72 -2.23 3.01 -7.93
N VAL A 73 -2.88 2.39 -6.96
CA VAL A 73 -2.46 1.12 -6.37
C VAL A 73 -3.58 0.12 -6.57
N ASP A 74 -3.34 -0.89 -7.42
CA ASP A 74 -4.20 -2.07 -7.54
C ASP A 74 -3.82 -3.08 -6.46
N ILE A 75 -4.71 -3.30 -5.50
CA ILE A 75 -4.49 -4.20 -4.37
C ILE A 75 -4.76 -5.64 -4.82
N GLN A 76 -3.72 -6.47 -4.78
CA GLN A 76 -3.80 -7.85 -5.26
C GLN A 76 -4.33 -8.79 -4.16
N PRO A 77 -4.92 -9.95 -4.50
CA PRO A 77 -5.39 -10.93 -3.53
C PRO A 77 -4.33 -11.40 -2.52
N GLN A 78 -3.04 -11.32 -2.88
CA GLN A 78 -1.88 -11.60 -2.02
C GLN A 78 -1.87 -10.74 -0.76
N VAL A 79 -2.61 -9.63 -0.70
CA VAL A 79 -2.84 -8.86 0.54
C VAL A 79 -3.47 -9.70 1.67
N LEU A 80 -4.15 -10.79 1.34
CA LEU A 80 -4.70 -11.74 2.30
C LEU A 80 -3.63 -12.66 2.89
N ASP A 81 -2.59 -13.01 2.12
CA ASP A 81 -1.51 -13.88 2.57
C ASP A 81 -0.68 -13.21 3.68
N VAL A 82 -0.73 -11.88 3.71
CA VAL A 82 -0.04 -11.07 4.72
C VAL A 82 -0.69 -11.19 6.12
N LEU A 83 -1.87 -11.81 6.24
CA LEU A 83 -2.43 -12.25 7.55
C LEU A 83 -1.68 -13.44 8.16
N PHE A 84 -0.92 -14.19 7.36
CA PHE A 84 -0.34 -15.49 7.74
C PHE A 84 1.18 -15.44 7.97
N GLU A 85 1.80 -14.26 7.95
CA GLU A 85 3.14 -14.06 8.53
C GLU A 85 3.03 -14.20 10.07
N GLN A 86 2.91 -15.43 10.54
CA GLN A 86 3.07 -15.78 11.94
C GLN A 86 4.54 -15.53 12.32
N ILE A 87 4.74 -14.55 13.20
CA ILE A 87 5.89 -14.49 14.11
C ILE A 87 5.60 -15.41 15.27
#